data_AF-A0A1W6KJ42-F1
#
_entry.id   AF-A0A1W6KJ42-F1
#
_cell.length_a   1.000
_cell.length_b   1.000
_cell.length_c   1.000
_cell.angle_alpha   90.00
_cell.angle_beta   90.00
_cell.angle_gamma   90.00
#
_symmetry.space_group_name_H-M   'P 1'
#
loop_
_entity.id
_entity.type
_entity.pdbx_description
1 polymer ?
#
loop_
_entity_poly.entity_id
_entity_poly.type
_entity_poly.pdbx_seq_one_letter_code
_entity_poly.pdbx_strand_id
1 'polypeptide(L)' 'MKGQTAAGITLPPLPDDLRRQEAHAPVLEGEPVIAVLARERQALDRANARQGRSVQFYDDLTSRYGARR' A
#
# COMPACT_ATOMS: atom_id res chain seq x y z
N MET A 1 21.61 -24.31 31.03
CA MET A 1 20.91 -23.02 31.19
C MET A 1 19.92 -22.92 30.04
N LYS A 2 18.61 -22.86 30.33
CA LYS A 2 17.55 -22.98 29.31
C LYS A 2 17.50 -21.70 28.46
N GLY A 3 17.72 -21.84 27.15
CA GLY A 3 17.66 -20.76 26.18
C GLY A 3 16.27 -20.13 26.12
N GLN A 4 16.20 -18.84 26.41
CA GLN A 4 15.05 -18.02 26.04
C GLN A 4 15.25 -17.63 24.58
N THR A 5 14.81 -18.47 23.66
CA THR A 5 14.60 -18.05 22.27
C THR A 5 13.48 -17.02 22.28
N ALA A 6 13.83 -15.75 22.09
CA ALA A 6 12.87 -14.74 21.69
C ALA A 6 12.19 -15.24 20.40
N ALA A 7 10.95 -15.69 20.51
CA ALA A 7 10.13 -16.02 19.36
C ALA A 7 9.84 -14.70 18.64
N GLY A 8 10.76 -14.25 17.79
CA GLY A 8 10.56 -13.11 16.92
C GLY A 8 9.36 -13.42 16.02
N ILE A 9 8.29 -12.63 16.13
CA ILE A 9 7.16 -12.74 15.23
C ILE A 9 7.71 -12.50 13.82
N THR A 10 7.67 -13.54 12.99
CA THR A 10 8.04 -13.40 11.58
C THR A 10 6.88 -12.72 10.89
N LEU A 11 7.01 -11.42 10.63
CA LEU A 11 6.03 -10.69 9.85
C LEU A 11 6.01 -11.25 8.42
N PRO A 12 4.83 -11.48 7.82
CA PRO A 12 4.75 -11.78 6.41
C PRO A 12 5.35 -10.63 5.59
N PRO A 13 5.91 -10.94 4.41
CA PRO A 13 6.48 -9.92 3.55
C PRO A 13 5.42 -8.89 3.15
N LEU A 14 5.81 -7.62 3.12
CA LEU A 14 4.97 -6.55 2.56
C LEU A 14 4.79 -6.80 1.06
N PRO A 15 3.55 -6.90 0.55
CA PRO A 15 3.31 -7.03 -0.88
C PRO A 15 3.98 -5.91 -1.68
N ASP A 16 4.64 -6.28 -2.79
CA ASP A 16 5.46 -5.34 -3.56
C ASP A 16 4.66 -4.19 -4.17
N ASP A 17 3.39 -4.43 -4.49
CA ASP A 17 2.52 -3.40 -5.03
C ASP A 17 2.33 -2.24 -4.05
N LEU A 18 2.34 -2.50 -2.73
CA LEU A 18 2.17 -1.46 -1.70
C LEU A 18 3.34 -0.47 -1.62
N ARG A 19 4.52 -0.82 -2.17
CA ARG A 19 5.66 0.11 -2.28
C ARG A 19 5.59 0.99 -3.53
N ARG A 20 4.69 0.69 -4.48
CA ARG A 20 4.61 1.40 -5.75
C ARG A 20 4.03 2.81 -5.55
N GLN A 21 4.70 3.80 -6.11
CA GLN A 21 4.16 5.15 -6.29
C GLN A 21 3.43 5.23 -7.63
N GLU A 22 2.29 5.93 -7.67
CA GLU A 22 1.69 6.30 -8.95
C GLU A 22 2.36 7.57 -9.47
N ALA A 23 2.73 7.55 -10.75
CA ALA A 23 3.18 8.76 -11.42
C ALA A 23 1.99 9.68 -11.70
N HIS A 24 2.24 10.99 -11.65
CA HIS A 24 1.34 11.99 -12.20
C HIS A 24 1.13 11.78 -13.71
N ALA A 25 0.00 12.26 -14.21
CA ALA A 25 -0.27 12.28 -15.63
C ALA A 25 0.72 13.23 -16.33
N PRO A 26 1.28 12.84 -17.48
CA PRO A 26 2.11 13.75 -18.27
C PRO A 26 1.26 14.93 -18.75
N VAL A 27 1.87 16.12 -18.72
CA VAL A 27 1.30 17.33 -19.32
C VAL A 27 1.96 17.52 -20.68
N LEU A 28 1.19 17.40 -21.76
CA LEU A 28 1.67 17.56 -23.12
C LEU A 28 1.11 18.85 -23.72
N GLU A 29 1.94 19.54 -24.50
CA GLU A 29 1.51 20.76 -25.18
C GLU A 29 0.41 20.47 -26.21
N GLY A 30 -0.60 21.33 -26.26
CA GLY A 30 -1.79 21.14 -27.11
C GLY A 30 -2.82 20.15 -26.58
N GLU A 31 -2.56 19.49 -25.45
CA GLU A 31 -3.51 18.58 -24.84
C GLU A 31 -4.58 19.32 -24.01
N PRO A 32 -5.87 18.94 -24.09
CA PRO A 32 -6.89 19.51 -23.24
C PRO A 32 -6.64 19.22 -21.76
N VAL A 33 -6.71 20.24 -20.91
CA VAL A 33 -6.55 20.11 -19.44
C VAL A 33 -7.50 19.04 -18.85
N ILE A 34 -8.71 18.91 -19.39
CA ILE A 34 -9.68 17.89 -18.96
C ILE A 34 -9.16 16.47 -19.17
N ALA A 35 -8.37 16.22 -20.21
CA ALA A 35 -7.78 14.91 -20.48
C ALA A 35 -6.67 14.58 -19.47
N VAL A 36 -5.84 15.57 -19.12
CA VAL A 36 -4.83 15.44 -18.07
C VAL A 36 -5.50 15.13 -16.72
N LEU A 37 -6.54 15.90 -16.35
CA LEU A 37 -7.29 15.69 -15.11
C LEU A 37 -7.95 14.31 -15.04
N ALA A 38 -8.47 13.80 -16.16
CA ALA A 38 -9.04 12.46 -16.21
C ALA A 38 -7.97 11.37 -15.91
N ARG A 39 -6.75 11.53 -16.44
CA ARG A 39 -5.64 10.61 -16.16
C ARG A 39 -5.12 10.73 -14.72
N GLU A 40 -5.02 11.95 -14.20
CA GLU A 40 -4.70 12.20 -12.79
C GLU A 40 -5.70 11.49 -11.87
N ARG A 41 -7.01 11.58 -12.19
CA ARG A 41 -8.04 10.89 -11.42
C ARG A 41 -7.83 9.37 -11.43
N GLN A 42 -7.53 8.78 -12.58
CA GLN A 42 -7.22 7.36 -12.67
C GLN A 42 -5.97 6.96 -11.87
N ALA A 43 -4.93 7.80 -11.86
CA ALA A 43 -3.74 7.58 -11.03
C ALA A 43 -4.11 7.64 -9.53
N LEU A 44 -4.88 8.65 -9.11
CA LEU A 44 -5.35 8.76 -7.74
C LEU A 44 -6.21 7.54 -7.32
N ASP A 45 -7.10 7.07 -8.18
CA ASP A 45 -7.91 5.88 -7.90
C ASP A 45 -7.04 4.63 -7.68
N ARG A 46 -5.97 4.44 -8.49
CA ARG A 46 -5.01 3.35 -8.28
C ARG A 46 -4.20 3.50 -6.99
N ALA A 47 -3.83 4.72 -6.61
CA ALA A 47 -3.14 5.00 -5.36
C ALA A 47 -4.04 4.73 -4.15
N ASN A 48 -5.29 5.19 -4.18
CA ASN A 48 -6.27 4.96 -3.12
C ASN A 48 -6.60 3.47 -2.96
N ALA A 49 -6.74 2.74 -4.07
CA ALA A 49 -6.93 1.29 -4.04
C ALA A 49 -5.75 0.57 -3.37
N ARG A 50 -4.52 1.04 -3.59
CA ARG A 50 -3.34 0.52 -2.87
C ARG A 50 -3.35 0.86 -1.40
N GLN A 51 -3.66 2.10 -1.05
CA GLN A 51 -3.75 2.53 0.34
C GLN A 51 -4.77 1.67 1.12
N GLY A 52 -5.91 1.35 0.50
CA GLY A 52 -6.89 0.42 1.06
C GLY A 52 -6.30 -0.96 1.35
N ARG A 53 -5.53 -1.53 0.41
CA ARG A 53 -4.83 -2.81 0.62
C ARG A 53 -3.77 -2.75 1.71
N SER A 54 -3.04 -1.64 1.84
CA SER A 54 -2.08 -1.45 2.95
C SER A 54 -2.76 -1.49 4.31
N VAL A 55 -3.91 -0.83 4.45
CA VAL A 55 -4.70 -0.84 5.69
C VAL A 55 -5.19 -2.26 5.98
N GLN A 56 -5.79 -2.93 4.99
CA GLN A 56 -6.27 -4.30 5.17
C GLN A 56 -5.15 -5.27 5.57
N PHE A 57 -3.97 -5.16 4.95
CA PHE A 57 -2.81 -5.98 5.32
C PHE A 57 -2.41 -5.77 6.79
N TYR A 58 -2.38 -4.52 7.25
CA TYR A 58 -2.07 -4.20 8.64
C TYR A 58 -3.15 -4.73 9.61
N ASP A 59 -4.43 -4.59 9.25
CA ASP A 59 -5.55 -5.09 10.04
C ASP A 59 -5.51 -6.62 10.15
N ASP A 60 -5.20 -7.31 9.06
CA ASP A 60 -5.02 -8.77 9.03
C ASP A 60 -3.86 -9.23 9.93
N LEU A 61 -2.74 -8.49 9.93
CA LEU A 61 -1.62 -8.74 10.84
C LEU A 61 -2.04 -8.59 12.30
N THR A 62 -2.75 -7.50 12.61
CA THR A 62 -3.22 -7.20 13.96
C THR A 62 -4.23 -8.25 14.42
N SER A 63 -5.13 -8.70 13.55
CA SER A 63 -6.11 -9.74 13.86
C SER A 63 -5.45 -11.10 14.14
N ARG A 64 -4.43 -11.47 13.36
CA ARG A 64 -3.77 -12.78 13.46
C ARG A 64 -2.72 -12.85 14.56
N TYR A 65 -1.97 -11.77 14.78
CA TYR A 65 -0.78 -11.74 15.63
C TYR A 65 -0.81 -10.64 16.68
N GLY A 66 -1.80 -9.74 16.64
CA GLY A 66 -2.01 -8.76 17.70
C GLY A 66 -2.25 -9.50 19.00
N ALA A 67 -1.56 -9.05 20.05
CA ALA A 67 -1.56 -9.70 21.35
C ALA A 67 -3.00 -9.98 21.81
N ARG A 68 -3.34 -11.27 21.94
CA ARG A 68 -4.51 -11.69 22.71
C ARG A 68 -4.25 -11.21 24.14
N ARG A 69 -4.83 -10.07 24.49
CA ARG A 69 -4.97 -9.67 25.89
C ARG A 69 -6.09 -10.47 26.54
#